data_AF-A0A969APG1-F1
#
_entry.id   AF-A0A969APG1-F1
#
_cell.length_a   1.000
_cell.length_b   1.000
_cell.length_c   1.000
_cell.angle_alpha   90.00
_cell.angle_beta   90.00
_cell.angle_gamma   90.00
#
_symmetry.space_group_name_H-M   'P 1'
#
loop_
_entity.id
_entity.type
_entity.pdbx_description
1 polymer ?
#
loop_
_entity_poly.entity_id
_entity_poly.type
_entity_poly.pdbx_seq_one_letter_code
_entity_poly.pdbx_strand_id
1 'polypeptide(L)'
;MSSKISGINRFMYFARRHWKWMVQAAVLLLILSWLVIAWINLNQNLAARNFGLGFDFLWNQAGFAIGESPIPFSPTDFYITAMGVGLLNTCRVVVLGLVLATLLGITVGLGRLSSNWLVNRLAAVYVQGLRNTPLLLQLLFWYSAFFCLFPRLTRLSISIIWPISVSKGCLSPAYWGQKALRSVCR
;
A
#
# COMPACT_ATOMS: atom_id res chain seq x y z
N MET A 1 -20.76 67.59 -21.50
CA MET A 1 -19.61 66.71 -21.14
C MET A 1 -20.01 65.55 -20.21
N SER A 2 -20.98 65.72 -19.30
CA SER A 2 -21.43 64.69 -18.34
C SER A 2 -22.18 63.47 -18.95
N SER A 3 -22.96 63.64 -20.02
CA SER A 3 -23.74 62.54 -20.63
C SER A 3 -22.89 61.45 -21.29
N LYS A 4 -21.70 61.80 -21.81
CA LYS A 4 -20.80 60.87 -22.49
C LYS A 4 -20.09 59.93 -21.50
N ILE A 5 -19.82 60.41 -20.28
CA ILE A 5 -19.19 59.65 -19.19
C ILE A 5 -20.17 58.61 -18.63
N SER A 6 -21.46 58.93 -18.57
CA SER A 6 -22.53 58.01 -18.16
C SER A 6 -22.69 56.81 -19.11
N GLY A 7 -22.60 57.03 -20.43
CA GLY A 7 -22.69 55.97 -21.43
C GLY A 7 -21.53 54.97 -21.40
N ILE A 8 -20.30 55.48 -21.23
CA ILE A 8 -19.09 54.66 -21.12
C ILE A 8 -19.12 53.79 -19.86
N ASN A 9 -19.52 54.37 -18.73
CA ASN A 9 -19.64 53.60 -17.48
C ASN A 9 -20.68 52.48 -17.62
N ARG A 10 -21.85 52.75 -18.22
CA ARG A 10 -22.90 51.74 -18.42
C ARG A 10 -22.46 50.58 -19.33
N PHE A 11 -21.72 50.87 -20.40
CA PHE A 11 -21.11 49.86 -21.26
C PHE A 11 -20.03 49.04 -20.54
N MET A 12 -19.16 49.68 -19.76
CA MET A 12 -18.14 49.00 -18.96
C MET A 12 -18.76 48.12 -17.87
N TYR A 13 -19.87 48.52 -17.24
CA TYR A 13 -20.61 47.69 -16.29
C TYR A 13 -21.26 46.47 -16.96
N PHE A 14 -21.88 46.64 -18.14
CA PHE A 14 -22.46 45.54 -18.91
C PHE A 14 -21.38 44.56 -19.40
N ALA A 15 -20.30 45.07 -19.98
CA ALA A 15 -19.15 44.27 -20.42
C ALA A 15 -18.52 43.50 -19.25
N ARG A 16 -18.34 44.12 -18.07
CA ARG A 16 -17.81 43.45 -16.87
C ARG A 16 -18.75 42.41 -16.28
N ARG A 17 -20.07 42.58 -16.45
CA ARG A 17 -21.09 41.61 -16.03
C ARG A 17 -21.09 40.35 -16.91
N HIS A 18 -20.99 40.50 -18.23
CA HIS A 18 -21.00 39.38 -19.19
C HIS A 18 -19.61 38.75 -19.43
N TRP A 19 -18.52 39.47 -19.19
CA TRP A 19 -17.14 38.96 -19.30
C TRP A 19 -16.90 37.71 -18.45
N LYS A 20 -17.44 37.68 -17.21
CA LYS A 20 -17.32 36.53 -16.32
C LYS A 20 -17.95 35.26 -16.93
N TRP A 21 -19.12 35.40 -17.56
CA TRP A 21 -19.82 34.30 -18.21
C TRP A 21 -19.09 33.83 -19.48
N MET A 22 -18.52 34.75 -20.26
CA MET A 22 -17.73 34.40 -21.45
C MET A 22 -16.44 33.66 -21.09
N VAL A 23 -15.72 34.13 -20.07
CA VAL A 23 -14.50 33.46 -19.58
C VAL A 23 -14.84 32.08 -19.00
N GLN A 24 -15.92 31.96 -18.22
CA GLN A 24 -16.38 30.67 -17.71
C GLN A 24 -16.75 29.71 -18.83
N ALA A 25 -17.47 30.17 -19.86
CA ALA A 25 -17.82 29.35 -21.02
C ALA A 25 -16.57 28.91 -21.81
N ALA A 26 -15.59 29.80 -22.02
CA ALA A 26 -14.34 29.49 -22.71
C ALA A 26 -13.50 28.46 -21.94
N VAL A 27 -13.37 28.61 -20.62
CA VAL A 27 -12.67 27.64 -19.76
C VAL A 27 -13.38 26.29 -19.78
N LEU A 28 -14.71 26.28 -19.68
CA LEU A 28 -15.50 25.05 -19.72
C LEU A 28 -15.37 24.33 -21.06
N LEU A 29 -15.39 25.06 -22.18
CA LEU A 29 -15.13 24.50 -23.51
C LEU A 29 -13.71 23.94 -23.64
N LEU A 30 -12.71 24.61 -23.06
CA LEU A 30 -11.33 24.14 -23.06
C LEU A 30 -11.16 22.87 -22.23
N ILE A 31 -11.80 22.78 -21.06
CA ILE A 31 -11.79 21.56 -20.24
C ILE A 31 -12.50 20.42 -20.97
N LEU A 32 -13.67 20.68 -21.56
CA LEU A 32 -14.42 19.68 -22.33
C LEU A 32 -13.62 19.18 -23.53
N SER A 33 -13.00 20.08 -24.29
CA SER A 33 -12.19 19.69 -25.44
C SER A 33 -10.98 18.87 -25.00
N TRP A 34 -10.31 19.26 -23.92
CA TRP A 34 -9.21 18.49 -23.34
C TRP A 34 -9.65 17.09 -22.89
N LEU A 35 -10.80 16.98 -22.21
CA LEU A 35 -11.36 15.69 -21.78
C LEU A 35 -11.70 14.78 -22.96
N VAL A 36 -12.30 15.33 -24.03
CA VAL A 36 -12.61 14.57 -25.26
C VAL A 36 -11.33 14.08 -25.93
N ILE A 37 -10.32 14.94 -26.05
CA ILE A 37 -9.01 14.56 -26.61
C ILE A 37 -8.37 13.48 -25.74
N ALA A 38 -8.35 13.64 -24.42
CA ALA A 38 -7.80 12.65 -23.50
C ALA A 38 -8.52 11.30 -23.60
N TRP A 39 -9.85 11.30 -23.71
CA TRP A 39 -10.66 10.09 -23.88
C TRP A 39 -10.33 9.34 -25.18
N ILE A 40 -10.23 10.07 -26.30
CA ILE A 40 -9.88 9.49 -27.61
C ILE A 40 -8.47 8.89 -27.54
N ASN A 41 -7.50 9.61 -26.98
CA ASN A 41 -6.14 9.13 -26.81
C ASN A 41 -6.10 7.86 -25.94
N LEU A 42 -6.83 7.84 -24.83
CA LEU A 42 -6.91 6.68 -23.93
C LEU A 42 -7.43 5.44 -24.67
N ASN A 43 -8.57 5.57 -25.35
CA ASN A 43 -9.17 4.45 -26.07
C ASN A 43 -8.28 3.94 -27.20
N GLN A 44 -7.63 4.83 -27.95
CA GLN A 44 -6.72 4.45 -29.02
C GLN A 44 -5.47 3.72 -28.48
N ASN A 45 -4.87 4.22 -27.39
CA ASN A 45 -3.69 3.59 -26.78
C ASN A 45 -4.01 2.24 -26.15
N LEU A 46 -5.21 2.08 -25.59
CA LEU A 46 -5.67 0.84 -24.97
C LEU A 46 -6.04 -0.20 -26.01
N ALA A 47 -6.77 0.19 -27.07
CA ALA A 47 -7.07 -0.67 -28.21
C ALA A 47 -5.80 -1.18 -28.90
N ALA A 48 -4.79 -0.31 -29.06
CA ALA A 48 -3.50 -0.71 -29.64
C ALA A 48 -2.72 -1.73 -28.79
N ARG A 49 -3.01 -1.82 -27.48
CA ARG A 49 -2.33 -2.73 -26.55
C ARG A 49 -3.20 -3.94 -26.15
N ASN A 50 -4.33 -4.16 -26.83
CA ASN A 50 -5.32 -5.19 -26.49
C ASN A 50 -5.83 -5.10 -25.04
N PHE A 51 -5.78 -3.92 -24.43
CA PHE A 51 -6.39 -3.67 -23.13
C PHE A 51 -7.75 -3.00 -23.35
N GLY A 52 -8.83 -3.60 -22.83
CA GLY A 52 -10.13 -2.94 -22.76
C GLY A 52 -10.26 -2.08 -21.50
N LEU A 53 -10.94 -0.93 -21.59
CA LEU A 53 -11.46 -0.24 -20.40
C LEU A 53 -12.65 -1.04 -19.86
N GLY A 54 -12.37 -2.02 -19.00
CA GLY A 54 -13.39 -2.90 -18.45
C GLY A 54 -12.83 -3.78 -17.34
N PHE A 55 -13.66 -4.72 -16.86
CA PHE A 55 -13.26 -5.71 -15.87
C PHE A 55 -12.69 -7.00 -16.48
N ASP A 56 -12.57 -7.06 -17.81
CA ASP A 56 -12.06 -8.24 -18.52
C ASP A 56 -10.63 -8.61 -18.10
N PHE A 57 -9.85 -7.64 -17.61
CA PHE A 57 -8.51 -7.90 -17.07
C PHE A 57 -8.54 -8.90 -15.89
N LEU A 58 -9.63 -8.98 -15.14
CA LEU A 58 -9.77 -9.91 -14.01
C LEU A 58 -9.74 -11.37 -14.47
N TRP A 59 -10.15 -11.62 -15.72
CA TRP A 59 -10.17 -12.93 -16.37
C TRP A 59 -8.94 -13.18 -17.26
N ASN A 60 -7.99 -12.25 -17.30
CA ASN A 60 -6.70 -12.50 -17.94
C ASN A 60 -5.76 -13.24 -16.98
N GLN A 61 -4.77 -13.94 -17.55
CA GLN A 61 -3.75 -14.64 -16.76
C GLN A 61 -2.87 -13.63 -16.02
N ALA A 62 -2.57 -13.92 -14.74
CA ALA A 62 -1.78 -13.03 -13.89
C ALA A 62 -0.35 -12.85 -14.39
N GLY A 63 0.31 -13.92 -14.87
CA GLY A 63 1.65 -13.86 -15.45
C GLY A 63 2.79 -13.62 -14.45
N PHE A 64 2.50 -13.59 -13.14
CA PHE A 64 3.49 -13.48 -12.07
C PHE A 64 3.28 -14.56 -11.01
N ALA A 65 4.37 -14.97 -10.34
CA ALA A 65 4.32 -15.92 -9.23
C ALA A 65 4.14 -15.17 -7.90
N ILE A 66 3.30 -15.71 -7.03
CA ILE A 66 3.14 -15.25 -5.64
C ILE A 66 3.95 -16.19 -4.75
N GLY A 67 4.90 -15.65 -3.98
CA GLY A 67 5.77 -16.46 -3.10
C GLY A 67 4.99 -17.19 -2.01
N GLU A 68 4.26 -16.44 -1.20
CA GLU A 68 3.42 -16.99 -0.12
C GLU A 68 1.94 -16.96 -0.52
N SER A 69 1.38 -18.14 -0.76
CA SER A 69 -0.03 -18.30 -1.14
C SER A 69 -0.73 -19.27 -0.17
N PRO A 70 -1.76 -18.83 0.58
CA PRO A 70 -2.52 -19.72 1.46
C PRO A 70 -3.31 -20.80 0.71
N ILE A 71 -3.58 -20.57 -0.58
CA ILE A 71 -4.29 -21.46 -1.50
C ILE A 71 -3.36 -21.68 -2.69
N PRO A 72 -3.29 -22.90 -3.28
CA PRO A 72 -2.48 -23.15 -4.45
C PRO A 72 -2.78 -22.15 -5.57
N PHE A 73 -1.75 -21.44 -6.02
CA PHE A 73 -1.83 -20.43 -7.06
C PHE A 73 -0.71 -20.66 -8.09
N SER A 74 -1.08 -20.61 -9.36
CA SER A 74 -0.17 -20.67 -10.50
C SER A 74 -0.18 -19.33 -11.25
N PRO A 75 0.94 -18.88 -11.84
CA PRO A 75 0.97 -17.70 -12.72
C PRO A 75 0.02 -17.77 -13.92
N THR A 76 -0.43 -18.98 -14.28
CA THR A 76 -1.42 -19.24 -15.34
C THR A 76 -2.87 -18.97 -14.91
N ASP A 77 -3.11 -18.78 -13.62
CA ASP A 77 -4.43 -18.51 -13.08
C ASP A 77 -4.88 -17.08 -13.36
N PHE A 78 -6.18 -16.84 -13.23
CA PHE A 78 -6.79 -15.54 -13.46
C PHE A 78 -6.37 -14.48 -12.43
N TYR A 79 -6.33 -13.21 -12.85
CA TYR A 79 -6.05 -12.06 -11.99
C TYR A 79 -6.97 -11.97 -10.77
N ILE A 80 -8.25 -12.35 -10.90
CA ILE A 80 -9.19 -12.36 -9.78
C ILE A 80 -8.75 -13.32 -8.66
N THR A 81 -8.19 -14.46 -9.03
CA THR A 81 -7.66 -15.45 -8.09
C THR A 81 -6.42 -14.91 -7.40
N ALA A 82 -5.51 -14.28 -8.16
CA ALA A 82 -4.32 -13.63 -7.60
C ALA A 82 -4.68 -12.56 -6.56
N MET A 83 -5.69 -11.74 -6.86
CA MET A 83 -6.20 -10.71 -5.94
C MET A 83 -6.83 -11.33 -4.69
N GLY A 84 -7.61 -12.41 -4.84
CA GLY A 84 -8.19 -13.15 -3.71
C GLY A 84 -7.13 -13.78 -2.79
N VAL A 85 -6.09 -14.37 -3.37
CA VAL A 85 -4.94 -14.93 -2.63
C VAL A 85 -4.20 -13.82 -1.87
N GLY A 86 -3.96 -12.69 -2.52
CA GLY A 86 -3.34 -11.52 -1.89
C GLY A 86 -4.17 -10.99 -0.71
N LEU A 87 -5.48 -10.83 -0.91
CA LEU A 87 -6.40 -10.40 0.13
C LEU A 87 -6.40 -11.34 1.33
N LEU A 88 -6.48 -12.66 1.09
CA LEU A 88 -6.48 -13.67 2.14
C LEU A 88 -5.17 -13.65 2.94
N ASN A 89 -4.04 -13.44 2.27
CA ASN A 89 -2.75 -13.31 2.93
C ASN A 89 -2.69 -12.06 3.81
N THR A 90 -3.15 -10.90 3.31
CA THR A 90 -3.25 -9.68 4.12
C THR A 90 -4.15 -9.89 5.33
N CYS A 91 -5.33 -10.50 5.17
CA CYS A 91 -6.21 -10.82 6.29
C CYS A 91 -5.53 -11.71 7.33
N ARG A 92 -4.83 -12.76 6.90
CA ARG A 92 -4.08 -13.66 7.79
C ARG A 92 -3.03 -12.90 8.61
N VAL A 93 -2.23 -12.07 7.95
CA VAL A 93 -1.19 -11.27 8.61
C VAL A 93 -1.81 -10.23 9.55
N VAL A 94 -2.90 -9.57 9.14
CA VAL A 94 -3.60 -8.58 9.97
C VAL A 94 -4.18 -9.22 11.23
N VAL A 95 -4.80 -10.40 11.15
CA VAL A 95 -5.34 -11.09 12.32
C VAL A 95 -4.23 -11.42 13.33
N LEU A 96 -3.12 -11.98 12.87
CA LEU A 96 -1.97 -12.27 13.73
C LEU A 96 -1.36 -10.99 14.31
N GLY A 97 -1.20 -9.96 13.49
CA GLY A 97 -0.69 -8.66 13.90
C GLY A 97 -1.57 -7.98 14.94
N LEU A 98 -2.90 -8.08 14.81
CA LEU A 98 -3.86 -7.51 15.76
C LEU A 98 -3.77 -8.19 17.12
N VAL A 99 -3.69 -9.53 17.16
CA VAL A 99 -3.54 -10.27 18.42
C VAL A 99 -2.23 -9.89 19.12
N LEU A 100 -1.11 -9.86 18.40
CA LEU A 100 0.18 -9.49 18.98
C LEU A 100 0.23 -8.02 19.41
N ALA A 101 -0.31 -7.11 18.59
CA ALA A 101 -0.34 -5.68 18.88
C ALA A 101 -1.25 -5.34 20.07
N THR A 102 -2.36 -6.05 20.24
CA THR A 102 -3.25 -5.87 21.40
C THR A 102 -2.61 -6.39 22.68
N LEU A 103 -2.00 -7.57 22.67
CA LEU A 103 -1.26 -8.10 23.83
C LEU A 103 -0.11 -7.17 24.24
N LEU A 104 0.74 -6.76 23.29
CA LEU A 104 1.84 -5.83 23.56
C LEU A 104 1.33 -4.44 23.96
N GLY A 105 0.29 -3.93 23.30
CA GLY A 105 -0.30 -2.64 23.61
C GLY A 105 -0.91 -2.58 25.00
N ILE A 106 -1.61 -3.63 25.43
CA ILE A 106 -2.20 -3.72 26.77
C ILE A 106 -1.10 -3.86 27.83
N THR A 107 -0.13 -4.76 27.64
CA THR A 107 0.96 -4.94 28.61
C THR A 107 1.76 -3.65 28.84
N VAL A 108 2.15 -2.97 27.76
CA VAL A 108 2.84 -1.67 27.85
C VAL A 108 1.91 -0.58 28.40
N GLY A 109 0.63 -0.60 28.02
CA GLY A 109 -0.40 0.32 28.51
C GLY A 109 -0.60 0.24 30.02
N LEU A 110 -0.71 -0.98 30.56
CA LEU A 110 -0.76 -1.25 31.99
C LEU A 110 0.54 -0.83 32.68
N GLY A 111 1.70 -1.09 32.06
CA GLY A 111 2.99 -0.65 32.56
C GLY A 111 3.09 0.86 32.79
N ARG A 112 2.42 1.68 31.97
CA ARG A 112 2.34 3.14 32.14
C ARG A 112 1.48 3.59 33.32
N LEU A 113 0.50 2.79 33.73
CA LEU A 113 -0.37 3.09 34.86
C LEU A 113 0.17 2.52 36.18
N SER A 114 1.26 1.76 36.12
CA SER A 114 1.92 1.20 37.30
C SER A 114 2.45 2.29 38.22
N SER A 115 2.27 2.10 39.53
CA SER A 115 2.85 2.95 40.58
C SER A 115 4.37 2.82 40.65
N ASN A 116 4.96 1.77 40.07
CA ASN A 116 6.40 1.60 40.01
C ASN A 116 7.02 2.57 38.97
N TRP A 117 7.81 3.52 39.47
CA TRP A 117 8.44 4.56 38.65
C TRP A 117 9.28 4.00 37.49
N LEU A 118 10.04 2.91 37.72
CA LEU A 118 10.92 2.34 36.71
C LEU A 118 10.12 1.76 35.54
N VAL A 119 9.07 0.99 35.84
CA VAL A 119 8.22 0.36 34.83
C VAL A 119 7.47 1.42 34.01
N ASN A 120 6.92 2.44 34.69
CA ASN A 120 6.24 3.55 34.03
C ASN A 120 7.20 4.31 33.09
N ARG A 121 8.42 4.61 33.56
CA ARG A 121 9.39 5.36 32.75
C ARG A 121 9.88 4.57 31.54
N LEU A 122 10.16 3.27 31.69
CA LEU A 122 10.54 2.39 30.58
C LEU A 122 9.41 2.29 29.53
N ALA A 123 8.17 2.07 29.98
CA ALA A 123 7.01 2.05 29.10
C ALA A 123 6.80 3.38 28.38
N ALA A 124 7.02 4.51 29.07
CA ALA A 124 6.94 5.85 28.48
C ALA A 124 8.00 6.06 27.39
N VAL A 125 9.27 5.69 27.64
CA VAL A 125 10.35 5.81 26.65
C VAL A 125 10.06 4.96 25.42
N TYR A 126 9.63 3.71 25.60
CA TYR A 126 9.25 2.82 24.51
C TYR A 126 8.13 3.42 23.63
N VAL A 127 7.04 3.88 24.24
CA VAL A 127 5.89 4.45 23.50
C VAL A 127 6.28 5.75 22.79
N GLN A 128 7.01 6.64 23.46
CA GLN A 128 7.43 7.91 22.89
C GLN A 128 8.41 7.70 21.72
N GLY A 129 9.36 6.76 21.85
CA GLY A 129 10.27 6.43 20.76
C GLY A 129 9.53 5.93 19.53
N LEU A 130 8.63 4.95 19.70
CA LEU A 130 7.88 4.37 18.59
C LEU A 130 6.88 5.33 17.94
N ARG A 131 6.25 6.23 18.71
CA ARG A 131 5.29 7.21 18.16
C ARG A 131 5.94 8.42 17.50
N ASN A 132 7.14 8.80 17.92
CA ASN A 132 7.84 9.98 17.37
C ASN A 132 8.81 9.65 16.22
N THR A 133 9.05 8.36 15.94
CA THR A 133 9.93 7.95 14.85
C THR A 133 9.14 7.84 13.54
N PRO A 134 9.63 8.37 12.41
CA PRO A 134 8.98 8.21 11.11
C PRO A 134 8.75 6.74 10.77
N LEU A 135 7.54 6.39 10.36
CA LEU A 135 7.17 5.00 10.00
C LEU A 135 8.09 4.44 8.90
N LEU A 136 8.50 5.29 7.96
CA LEU A 136 9.42 4.92 6.90
C LEU A 136 10.78 4.45 7.45
N LEU A 137 11.32 5.16 8.45
CA LEU A 137 12.58 4.77 9.09
C LEU A 137 12.44 3.42 9.79
N GLN A 138 11.32 3.19 10.48
CA GLN A 138 11.04 1.91 11.13
C GLN A 138 10.99 0.77 10.09
N LEU A 139 10.26 0.94 8.99
CA LEU A 139 10.17 -0.03 7.91
C LEU A 139 11.55 -0.36 7.32
N LEU A 140 12.36 0.66 7.03
CA LEU A 140 13.71 0.48 6.48
C LEU A 140 14.66 -0.19 7.48
N PHE A 141 14.57 0.18 8.75
CA PHE A 141 15.36 -0.43 9.82
C PHE A 141 15.02 -1.92 9.95
N TRP A 142 13.74 -2.27 10.07
CA TRP A 142 13.30 -3.66 10.21
C TRP A 142 13.57 -4.49 8.95
N TYR A 143 13.38 -3.91 7.77
CA TYR A 143 13.76 -4.54 6.51
C TYR A 143 15.26 -4.87 6.52
N SER A 144 16.13 -3.88 6.78
CA SER A 144 17.58 -4.09 6.78
C SER A 144 18.02 -5.08 7.86
N ALA A 145 17.44 -5.00 9.06
CA ALA A 145 17.68 -5.93 10.15
C ALA A 145 17.31 -7.36 9.75
N PHE A 146 16.15 -7.59 9.14
CA PHE A 146 15.77 -8.91 8.66
C PHE A 146 16.76 -9.45 7.63
N PHE A 147 17.17 -8.64 6.64
CA PHE A 147 18.09 -9.09 5.60
C PHE A 147 19.53 -9.30 6.09
N CYS A 148 19.99 -8.57 7.10
CA CYS A 148 21.32 -8.70 7.69
C CYS A 148 21.39 -9.79 8.76
N LEU A 149 20.39 -9.90 9.64
CA LEU A 149 20.39 -10.89 10.73
C LEU A 149 19.96 -12.27 10.28
N PHE A 150 19.05 -12.41 9.31
CA PHE A 150 18.67 -13.74 8.85
C PHE A 150 19.74 -14.32 7.91
N PRO A 151 20.29 -15.51 8.18
CA PRO A 151 21.19 -16.20 7.26
C PRO A 151 20.46 -16.68 6.00
N ARG A 152 21.12 -16.62 4.84
CA ARG A 152 20.61 -17.26 3.60
C ARG A 152 20.48 -18.77 3.86
N LEU A 153 19.42 -19.39 3.30
CA LEU A 153 19.00 -20.81 3.41
C LEU A 153 20.09 -21.88 3.17
N THR A 154 21.33 -21.48 2.90
CA THR A 154 22.40 -22.36 2.45
C THR A 154 23.27 -22.96 3.56
N ARG A 155 23.34 -22.42 4.79
CA ARG A 155 24.27 -23.01 5.80
C ARG A 155 23.98 -22.89 7.31
N LEU A 156 23.14 -21.98 7.79
CA LEU A 156 22.92 -21.79 9.22
C LEU A 156 21.43 -21.53 9.46
N SER A 157 20.67 -22.51 9.89
CA SER A 157 19.36 -22.25 10.49
C SER A 157 19.58 -21.79 11.93
N ILE A 158 19.06 -20.63 12.31
CA ILE A 158 19.07 -20.23 13.72
C ILE A 158 17.95 -21.02 14.40
N SER A 159 18.33 -21.96 15.26
CA SER A 159 17.43 -22.73 16.10
C SER A 159 17.09 -21.89 17.33
N ILE A 160 15.99 -21.13 17.23
CA ILE A 160 15.53 -20.25 18.31
C ILE A 160 14.84 -21.06 19.41
N ILE A 161 14.13 -22.12 19.02
CA ILE A 161 13.39 -23.03 19.90
C ILE A 161 13.58 -24.43 19.35
N TRP A 162 14.01 -25.40 20.16
CA TRP A 162 13.92 -26.81 19.78
C TRP A 162 12.42 -27.15 19.59
N PRO A 163 11.92 -27.62 18.43
CA PRO A 163 12.57 -28.13 17.22
C PRO A 163 12.42 -27.25 15.95
N ILE A 164 12.23 -25.94 16.09
CA ILE A 164 11.91 -24.98 15.03
C ILE A 164 13.16 -24.19 14.61
N SER A 165 13.46 -24.28 13.31
CA SER A 165 14.52 -23.55 12.64
C SER A 165 13.93 -22.42 11.78
N VAL A 166 14.47 -21.22 11.90
CA VAL A 166 14.03 -20.07 11.10
C VAL A 166 15.10 -19.70 10.07
N SER A 167 14.67 -19.52 8.81
CA SER A 167 15.50 -19.02 7.72
C SER A 167 14.79 -17.92 6.93
N LYS A 168 15.48 -17.27 5.99
CA LYS A 168 14.90 -16.20 5.16
C LYS A 168 13.65 -16.72 4.45
N GLY A 169 12.49 -16.25 4.90
CA GLY A 169 11.20 -16.59 4.32
C GLY A 169 10.66 -17.98 4.69
N CYS A 170 11.23 -18.69 5.66
CA CYS A 170 10.67 -19.98 6.05
C CYS A 170 10.91 -20.39 7.52
N LEU A 171 9.84 -20.87 8.14
CA LEU A 171 9.83 -21.58 9.41
C LEU A 171 9.79 -23.07 9.10
N SER A 172 10.84 -23.81 9.46
CA SER A 172 10.93 -25.24 9.16
C SER A 172 11.37 -26.03 10.39
N PRO A 173 10.94 -27.29 10.54
CA PRO A 173 11.47 -28.14 11.59
C PRO A 173 12.96 -28.41 11.38
N ALA A 174 13.77 -28.31 12.44
CA ALA A 174 15.22 -28.46 12.38
C ALA A 174 15.70 -29.82 11.84
N TYR A 175 14.82 -30.84 11.83
CA TYR A 175 15.10 -32.19 11.33
C TYR A 175 14.75 -32.39 9.84
N TRP A 176 14.19 -31.39 9.14
CA TRP A 176 13.87 -31.49 7.72
C TRP A 176 15.13 -31.33 6.85
N GLY A 177 15.36 -32.29 5.95
CA GLY A 177 16.47 -32.26 5.00
C GLY A 177 16.31 -31.20 3.90
N GLN A 178 17.40 -30.78 3.27
CA GLN A 178 17.42 -29.67 2.28
C GLN A 178 16.44 -29.84 1.10
N LYS A 179 16.11 -31.07 0.70
CA LYS A 179 15.13 -31.33 -0.37
C LYS A 179 13.70 -31.00 0.06
N ALA A 180 13.32 -31.35 1.28
CA ALA A 180 12.00 -31.05 1.86
C ALA A 180 11.84 -29.54 2.13
N LEU A 181 12.94 -28.86 2.50
CA LEU A 181 12.95 -27.42 2.66
C LEU A 181 12.71 -26.69 1.34
N ARG A 182 13.32 -27.10 0.22
CA ARG A 182 13.11 -26.46 -1.10
C ARG A 182 11.71 -26.66 -1.68
N SER A 183 11.00 -27.71 -1.28
CA SER A 183 9.62 -27.92 -1.75
C SER A 183 8.59 -27.09 -0.99
N VAL A 184 8.89 -26.69 0.25
CA VAL A 184 7.96 -25.95 1.12
C VAL A 184 8.32 -24.48 1.28
N CYS A 185 9.61 -24.14 1.28
CA CYS A 185 10.16 -22.80 1.45
C CYS A 185 10.62 -22.21 0.10
N ARG A 186 9.71 -22.08 -0.87
CA ARG A 186 10.07 -21.67 -2.24
C ARG A 186 10.15 -20.15 -2.38
#